data_AF-B8HZA3-F1
#
_entry.id   AF-B8HZA3-F1
#
_cell.length_a   1.000
_cell.length_b   1.000
_cell.length_c   1.000
_cell.angle_alpha   90.00
_cell.angle_beta   90.00
_cell.angle_gamma   90.00
#
_symmetry.space_group_name_H-M   'P 1'
#
loop_
_entity.id
_entity.type
_entity.pdbx_description
1 polymer ?
#
loop_
_entity_poly.entity_id
_entity_poly.type
_entity_poly.pdbx_seq_one_letter_code
_entity_poly.pdbx_strand_id
1 'polypeptide(L)'
;MNPSTVEQLKALRLSGMLEAWSEQATTPTYHDLSFDERFSLLVEREHHRRAQQRLQRRLKQAQLSTTASVSDIDFSVPWGLVKSKVRAMFICGV
;
A
#
# COMPACT_ATOMS: atom_id res chain seq x y z
N MET A 1 24.63 11.44 6.75
CA MET A 1 23.66 12.21 7.53
C MET A 1 24.17 12.31 8.96
N ASN A 2 23.98 13.46 9.63
CA ASN A 2 24.43 13.63 11.01
C ASN A 2 23.53 12.79 11.97
N PRO A 3 24.00 12.44 13.17
CA PRO A 3 23.21 11.65 14.12
C PRO A 3 21.99 12.41 14.67
N SER A 4 22.09 13.73 14.85
CA SER A 4 20.98 14.55 15.36
C SER A 4 19.77 14.56 14.41
N THR A 5 19.98 14.68 13.10
CA THR A 5 18.90 14.63 12.11
C THR A 5 18.26 13.24 12.05
N VAL A 6 19.02 12.16 12.27
CA VAL A 6 18.46 10.81 12.39
C VAL A 6 17.47 10.73 13.55
N GLU A 7 17.82 11.27 14.71
CA GLU A 7 16.91 11.30 15.87
C GLU A 7 15.68 12.18 15.62
N GLN A 8 15.85 13.34 14.97
CA GLN A 8 14.74 14.21 14.59
C GLN A 8 13.78 13.52 13.62
N LEU A 9 14.28 12.82 12.60
CA LEU A 9 13.45 12.07 11.65
C LEU A 9 12.68 10.94 12.35
N LYS A 10 13.31 10.26 13.32
CA LYS A 10 12.63 9.27 14.17
C LYS A 10 11.53 9.90 15.02
N ALA A 11 11.80 11.04 15.66
CA ALA A 11 10.82 11.78 16.45
C ALA A 11 9.61 12.25 15.62
N LEU A 12 9.85 12.68 14.38
CA LEU A 12 8.81 13.06 13.40
C LEU A 12 8.10 11.85 12.76
N ARG A 13 8.50 10.62 13.13
CA ARG A 13 7.97 9.36 12.59
C ARG A 13 8.10 9.26 11.06
N LEU A 14 9.18 9.79 10.51
CA LEU A 14 9.53 9.78 9.08
C LEU A 14 10.39 8.56 8.73
N SER A 15 9.95 7.36 9.12
CA SER A 15 10.78 6.15 9.02
C SER A 15 11.08 5.72 7.58
N GLY A 16 10.13 5.90 6.65
CA GLY A 16 10.33 5.59 5.23
C GLY A 16 11.33 6.53 4.56
N MET A 17 11.39 7.79 5.00
CA MET A 17 12.41 8.73 4.56
C MET A 17 13.81 8.31 5.04
N LEU A 18 13.91 7.85 6.29
CA LEU A 18 15.17 7.37 6.87
C LEU A 18 15.67 6.08 6.20
N GLU A 19 14.77 5.17 5.88
CA GLU A 19 15.07 3.95 5.09
C GLU A 19 15.57 4.33 3.69
N ALA A 20 14.83 5.17 2.96
CA ALA A 20 15.25 5.61 1.62
C ALA A 20 16.57 6.38 1.64
N TRP A 21 16.86 7.18 2.68
CA TRP A 21 18.15 7.84 2.80
C TRP A 21 19.30 6.83 2.88
N SER A 22 19.10 5.78 3.68
CA SER A 22 20.11 4.73 3.86
C SER A 22 20.33 3.96 2.56
N GLU A 23 19.26 3.70 1.81
CA GLU A 23 19.30 3.05 0.49
C GLU A 23 19.98 3.91 -0.58
N GLN A 24 19.67 5.21 -0.63
CA GLN A 24 20.33 6.16 -1.55
C GLN A 24 21.83 6.30 -1.25
N ALA A 25 22.24 6.15 0.01
CA ALA A 25 23.65 6.21 0.39
C ALA A 25 24.46 4.98 -0.07
N THR A 26 23.82 3.82 -0.26
CA THR A 26 24.49 2.58 -0.68
C THR A 26 24.34 2.29 -2.17
N THR A 27 23.47 3.01 -2.87
CA THR A 27 23.08 2.70 -4.26
C THR A 27 23.62 3.76 -5.23
N PRO A 28 24.59 3.41 -6.10
CA PRO A 28 25.26 4.38 -6.96
C PRO A 28 24.35 5.11 -7.95
N THR A 29 23.24 4.49 -8.36
CA THR A 29 22.28 5.04 -9.34
C THR A 29 21.67 6.37 -8.91
N TYR A 30 21.59 6.66 -7.60
CA TYR A 30 21.05 7.93 -7.11
C TYR A 30 22.09 9.07 -7.14
N HIS A 31 23.37 8.79 -7.42
CA HIS A 31 24.41 9.83 -7.53
C HIS A 31 24.27 10.66 -8.81
N ASP A 32 23.68 10.09 -9.87
CA ASP A 32 23.43 10.79 -11.12
C ASP A 32 22.25 11.78 -11.03
N LEU A 33 21.45 11.67 -9.97
CA LEU A 33 20.31 12.56 -9.73
C LEU A 33 20.75 13.85 -9.04
N SER A 34 20.03 14.93 -9.35
CA SER A 34 20.12 16.19 -8.61
C SER A 34 19.67 16.01 -7.16
N PHE A 35 20.00 17.00 -6.33
CA PHE A 35 19.52 17.01 -4.94
C PHE A 35 17.98 17.03 -4.86
N ASP A 36 17.33 17.84 -5.69
CA ASP A 36 15.87 17.99 -5.69
C ASP A 36 15.16 16.68 -6.08
N GLU A 37 15.71 15.93 -7.04
CA GLU A 37 15.21 14.61 -7.42
C GLU A 37 15.39 13.60 -6.28
N ARG A 38 16.58 13.52 -5.68
CA ARG A 38 16.82 12.66 -4.52
C ARG A 38 15.88 12.99 -3.37
N PHE A 39 15.71 14.27 -3.07
CA PHE A 39 14.83 14.74 -2.01
C PHE A 39 13.36 14.40 -2.30
N SER A 40 12.91 14.56 -3.54
CA SER A 40 11.58 14.18 -3.97
C SER A 40 11.31 12.69 -3.76
N LEU A 41 12.28 11.82 -4.10
CA LEU A 41 12.19 10.37 -3.88
C LEU A 41 12.13 9.99 -2.39
N LEU A 42 12.88 10.69 -1.54
CA LEU A 42 12.83 10.50 -0.08
C LEU A 42 11.44 10.80 0.48
N VAL A 43 10.84 11.91 0.06
CA VAL A 43 9.49 12.33 0.49
C VAL A 43 8.45 11.37 -0.06
N GLU A 44 8.56 10.99 -1.33
CA GLU A 44 7.67 10.04 -1.98
C GLU A 44 7.66 8.67 -1.28
N ARG A 45 8.83 8.14 -0.90
CA ARG A 45 8.93 6.88 -0.15
C ARG A 45 8.14 6.94 1.15
N GLU A 46 8.27 8.02 1.91
CA GLU A 46 7.55 8.20 3.17
C GLU A 46 6.04 8.35 2.94
N HIS A 47 5.65 9.10 1.91
CA HIS A 47 4.26 9.28 1.54
C HIS A 47 3.58 7.94 1.20
N HIS A 48 4.21 7.15 0.32
CA HIS A 48 3.72 5.82 -0.07
C HIS A 48 3.65 4.87 1.12
N ARG A 49 4.67 4.85 1.98
CA ARG A 49 4.67 4.03 3.20
C ARG A 49 3.47 4.34 4.09
N ARG A 50 3.16 5.63 4.31
CA ARG A 50 1.98 6.05 5.08
C ARG A 50 0.68 5.66 4.39
N ALA A 51 0.59 5.82 3.07
CA ALA A 51 -0.58 5.42 2.30
C ALA A 51 -0.84 3.91 2.40
N GLN A 52 0.20 3.10 2.24
CA GLN A 52 0.14 1.65 2.37
C GLN A 52 -0.28 1.22 3.78
N GLN A 53 0.26 1.85 4.83
CA GLN A 53 -0.15 1.54 6.21
C GLN A 53 -1.63 1.89 6.48
N ARG A 54 -2.12 3.01 5.95
CA ARG A 54 -3.55 3.37 6.02
C ARG A 54 -4.41 2.35 5.29
N LEU A 55 -4.00 1.93 4.09
CA LEU A 55 -4.70 0.91 3.31
C LEU A 55 -4.74 -0.43 4.04
N GLN A 56 -3.60 -0.91 4.54
CA GLN A 56 -3.52 -2.16 5.30
C GLN A 56 -4.38 -2.13 6.56
N ARG A 57 -4.43 -0.99 7.28
CA ARG A 57 -5.35 -0.83 8.42
C ARG A 57 -6.81 -0.95 7.99
N ARG A 58 -7.20 -0.29 6.89
CA ARG A 58 -8.56 -0.37 6.34
C ARG A 58 -8.92 -1.79 5.93
N LEU A 59 -8.02 -2.49 5.23
CA LEU A 59 -8.23 -3.89 4.83
C LEU A 59 -8.40 -4.81 6.04
N LYS A 60 -7.56 -4.66 7.08
CA LYS A 60 -7.70 -5.41 8.34
C LYS A 60 -9.02 -5.11 9.05
N GLN A 61 -9.43 -3.84 9.09
CA GLN A 61 -10.68 -3.42 9.73
C GLN A 61 -11.92 -3.87 8.97
N ALA A 62 -11.84 -3.92 7.64
CA ALA A 62 -12.95 -4.35 6.81
C ALA A 62 -13.28 -5.84 7.00
N GLN A 63 -12.42 -6.61 7.69
CA GLN A 63 -12.58 -8.06 7.92
C GLN A 63 -13.05 -8.78 6.65
N LEU A 64 -12.52 -8.35 5.51
CA LEU A 64 -12.81 -8.98 4.24
C LEU A 64 -12.35 -10.42 4.40
N SER A 65 -13.29 -11.37 4.42
CA SER A 65 -12.97 -12.79 4.42
C SER A 65 -12.13 -13.03 3.17
N THR A 66 -10.82 -13.19 3.39
CA THR A 66 -9.88 -13.28 2.28
C THR A 66 -10.26 -14.50 1.46
N THR A 67 -10.57 -14.25 0.19
CA THR A 67 -11.07 -15.20 -0.83
C THR A 67 -12.57 -15.53 -0.72
N ALA A 68 -13.44 -14.52 -0.74
CA ALA A 68 -14.80 -14.74 -1.25
C ALA A 68 -14.69 -15.07 -2.74
N SER A 69 -14.58 -16.36 -3.06
CA SER A 69 -14.71 -16.85 -4.42
C SER A 69 -16.21 -16.88 -4.78
N VAL A 70 -16.53 -16.80 -6.08
CA VAL A 70 -17.93 -16.96 -6.53
C VAL A 70 -18.51 -18.31 -6.08
N SER A 71 -17.65 -19.29 -5.76
CA SER A 71 -18.00 -20.60 -5.21
C SER A 71 -18.53 -20.54 -3.78
N ASP A 72 -18.21 -19.49 -3.00
CA ASP A 72 -18.62 -19.32 -1.61
C ASP A 72 -20.01 -18.69 -1.46
N ILE A 73 -20.68 -18.42 -2.59
CA ILE A 73 -22.06 -17.92 -2.58
C ILE A 73 -22.99 -19.10 -2.26
N ASP A 74 -23.55 -19.08 -1.05
CA ASP A 74 -24.57 -20.04 -0.63
C ASP A 74 -25.91 -19.72 -1.32
N PHE A 75 -26.22 -20.48 -2.37
CA PHE A 75 -27.49 -20.39 -3.10
C PHE A 75 -28.62 -21.21 -2.45
N SER A 76 -28.38 -21.88 -1.32
CA SER A 76 -29.42 -22.64 -0.60
C SER A 76 -30.35 -21.73 0.19
N VAL A 77 -29.89 -20.53 0.53
CA VAL A 77 -30.71 -19.52 1.22
C VAL A 77 -31.67 -18.89 0.20
N PRO A 78 -33.00 -18.86 0.46
CA PRO A 78 -34.00 -18.36 -0.49
C PRO A 78 -34.01 -16.82 -0.53
N TRP A 79 -32.86 -16.20 -0.83
CA TRP A 79 -32.71 -14.74 -0.98
C TRP A 79 -33.13 -14.23 -2.37
N GLY A 80 -33.76 -15.06 -3.20
CA GLY A 80 -34.12 -14.70 -4.58
C GLY A 80 -32.90 -14.51 -5.51
N LEU A 81 -31.70 -14.89 -5.06
CA LEU A 81 -30.48 -14.86 -5.84
C LEU A 81 -30.41 -16.08 -6.75
N VAL A 82 -30.84 -15.91 -8.01
CA VAL A 82 -30.74 -16.96 -9.02
C VAL A 82 -29.29 -17.05 -9.49
N LYS A 83 -28.67 -18.24 -9.36
CA LYS A 83 -27.27 -18.52 -9.74
C LYS A 83 -26.90 -18.03 -11.15
N SER A 84 -27.84 -18.10 -12.10
CA SER A 84 -27.65 -17.59 -13.47
C SER A 84 -27.53 -16.06 -13.54
N LYS A 85 -28.30 -15.31 -12.74
CA LYS A 85 -28.23 -13.84 -12.68
C LYS A 85 -26.92 -13.35 -12.07
N VAL A 86 -26.47 -14.01 -11.01
CA VAL A 86 -25.17 -13.71 -10.39
C VAL A 86 -24.04 -13.94 -11.39
N ARG A 87 -24.06 -15.07 -12.11
CA ARG A 87 -23.05 -15.36 -13.14
C ARG A 87 -23.07 -14.33 -14.28
N ALA A 88 -24.24 -13.92 -14.76
CA ALA A 88 -24.37 -12.91 -15.81
C ALA A 88 -23.81 -11.54 -15.40
N MET A 89 -23.95 -11.16 -14.12
CA MET A 89 -23.43 -9.89 -13.60
C MET A 89 -21.89 -9.84 -13.61
N PHE A 90 -21.22 -10.98 -13.40
CA PHE A 90 -19.76 -11.08 -13.50
C PHE A 90 -19.23 -11.10 -14.93
N ILE A 91 -20.05 -11.47 -15.92
CA ILE A 91 -19.63 -11.61 -17.32
C ILE A 91 -19.68 -10.25 -18.06
N CYS A 92 -20.38 -9.24 -17.52
CA CYS A 92 -20.50 -7.90 -18.13
C CYS A 92 -19.43 -6.90 -17.65
N GLY A 93 -18.24 -7.39 -17.30
CA GLY A 93 -17.12 -6.59 -16.79
C GLY A 93 -15.86 -6.62 -17.65
N VAL A 94 -15.97 -7.02 -18.93
CA VAL A 94 -14.90 -6.95 -19.94
C VAL A 94 -15.39 -6.12 -21.11
#